data_AF-A0A3B8PZ98-F1
#
_entry.id   AF-A0A3B8PZ98-F1
#
_cell.length_a   1.000
_cell.length_b   1.000
_cell.length_c   1.000
_cell.angle_alpha   90.00
_cell.angle_beta   90.00
_cell.angle_gamma   90.00
#
_symmetry.space_group_name_H-M   'P 1'
#
loop_
_entity.id
_entity.type
_entity.pdbx_description
1 polymer ?
#
loop_
_entity_poly.entity_id
_entity_poly.type
_entity_poly.pdbx_seq_one_letter_code
_entity_poly.pdbx_strand_id
1 'polypeptide(L)'
;MGGGFLGYNTSLMLDVVVVALVVVVPVLVVSLCQVRLRRRFGAHKRLQLLLGIVLLIAVSLFEIDMRLQGGFDEISDNDTDAMKVLLGVHLFFAISTVALWTITIVLAMKRFSSPPEPGDHSRLHRRLGWLSTLDITATSVTGLLVYYFGFVWTPSS
;
A
#
# COMPACT_ATOMS: atom_id res chain seq x y z
N MET A 1 -15.24 7.97 18.85
CA MET A 1 -14.24 7.10 18.18
C MET A 1 -14.88 5.74 17.92
N GLY A 2 -14.87 5.28 16.66
CA GLY A 2 -15.61 4.11 16.20
C GLY A 2 -14.79 2.84 16.31
N GLY A 3 -14.97 2.09 17.40
CA GLY A 3 -14.27 0.86 17.79
C GLY A 3 -13.52 0.10 16.70
N GLY A 4 -12.26 0.46 16.49
CA GLY A 4 -11.28 -0.40 15.82
C GLY A 4 -11.29 -1.81 16.40
N PHE A 5 -10.99 -2.80 15.57
CA PHE A 5 -11.02 -4.21 15.97
C PHE A 5 -9.67 -4.74 16.46
N LEU A 6 -8.59 -3.96 16.30
CA LEU A 6 -7.25 -4.30 16.78
C LEU A 6 -7.04 -3.96 18.27
N GLY A 7 -8.04 -3.35 18.92
CA GLY A 7 -8.03 -3.08 20.36
C GLY A 7 -7.40 -1.74 20.77
N TYR A 8 -7.09 -0.88 19.80
CA TYR A 8 -6.59 0.49 20.03
C TYR A 8 -7.69 1.52 19.78
N ASN A 9 -7.46 2.77 20.21
CA ASN A 9 -8.41 3.87 20.04
C ASN A 9 -8.38 4.43 18.60
N THR A 10 -8.77 3.60 17.64
CA THR A 10 -8.67 3.86 16.20
C THR A 10 -10.02 3.68 15.53
N SER A 11 -10.14 4.12 14.27
CA SER A 11 -11.30 3.81 13.43
C SER A 11 -11.19 2.40 12.83
N LEU A 12 -12.34 1.79 12.53
CA LEU A 12 -12.39 0.52 11.81
C LEU A 12 -11.62 0.56 10.48
N MET A 13 -11.72 1.65 9.72
CA MET A 13 -11.06 1.76 8.42
C MET A 13 -9.54 1.84 8.54
N LEU A 14 -9.06 2.51 9.59
CA LEU A 14 -7.64 2.62 9.89
C LEU A 14 -7.04 1.23 10.18
N ASP A 15 -7.71 0.42 11.01
CA ASP A 15 -7.29 -0.96 11.28
C ASP A 15 -7.33 -1.84 10.01
N VAL A 16 -8.33 -1.67 9.15
CA VAL A 16 -8.41 -2.37 7.86
C VAL A 16 -7.20 -2.04 6.98
N VAL A 17 -6.81 -0.76 6.90
CA VAL A 17 -5.64 -0.34 6.12
C VAL A 17 -4.35 -0.89 6.71
N VAL A 18 -4.19 -0.89 8.03
CA VAL A 18 -3.04 -1.50 8.72
C VAL A 18 -2.90 -2.98 8.34
N VAL A 19 -3.99 -3.73 8.40
CA VAL A 19 -4.00 -5.14 7.96
C VAL A 19 -3.63 -5.25 6.48
N ALA A 20 -4.15 -4.36 5.62
CA ALA A 20 -3.80 -4.34 4.21
C ALA A 20 -2.30 -4.09 3.97
N LEU A 21 -1.65 -3.21 4.73
CA LEU A 21 -0.20 -2.95 4.66
C LEU A 21 0.62 -4.18 5.10
N VAL A 22 0.15 -4.96 6.06
CA VAL A 22 0.81 -6.22 6.45
C VAL A 22 0.64 -7.28 5.35
N VAL A 23 -0.55 -7.38 4.75
CA VAL A 23 -0.89 -8.43 3.77
C VAL A 23 -0.33 -8.14 2.37
N VAL A 24 -0.22 -6.87 1.97
CA VAL A 24 0.20 -6.50 0.60
C VAL A 24 1.60 -7.01 0.27
N VAL A 25 2.55 -6.93 1.21
CA VAL A 25 3.95 -7.32 0.97
C VAL A 25 4.08 -8.84 0.71
N PRO A 26 3.54 -9.75 1.55
CA PRO A 26 3.48 -11.18 1.25
C PRO A 26 2.79 -11.50 -0.08
N VAL A 27 1.68 -10.82 -0.40
CA VAL A 27 0.96 -11.03 -1.66
C VAL A 27 1.81 -10.62 -2.87
N LEU A 28 2.58 -9.53 -2.77
CA LEU A 28 3.54 -9.14 -3.80
C LEU A 28 4.65 -10.18 -3.98
N VAL A 29 5.18 -10.74 -2.89
CA VAL A 29 6.17 -11.82 -2.96
C VAL A 29 5.59 -13.04 -3.69
N VAL A 30 4.38 -13.46 -3.34
CA VAL A 30 3.67 -14.54 -4.06
C VAL A 30 3.52 -14.20 -5.54
N SER A 31 3.14 -12.96 -5.86
CA SER A 31 3.01 -12.46 -7.24
C SER A 31 4.32 -12.58 -8.02
N LEU A 32 5.46 -12.26 -7.39
CA LEU A 32 6.80 -12.39 -7.98
C LEU A 32 7.22 -13.85 -8.15
N CYS A 33 6.92 -14.71 -7.17
CA CYS A 33 7.19 -16.15 -7.27
C CYS A 33 6.45 -16.80 -8.46
N GLN A 34 5.22 -16.35 -8.76
CA GLN A 34 4.44 -16.85 -9.90
C GLN A 34 5.15 -16.61 -11.24
N VAL A 35 5.78 -15.46 -11.43
CA VAL A 35 6.53 -15.16 -12.67
C VAL A 35 7.94 -15.76 -12.66
N ARG A 36 8.64 -15.72 -11.52
CA ARG A 36 10.04 -16.13 -11.41
C ARG A 36 10.23 -17.65 -11.43
N LEU A 37 9.37 -18.38 -10.71
CA LEU A 37 9.51 -19.82 -10.51
C LEU A 37 8.53 -20.63 -11.34
N ARG A 38 7.29 -20.15 -11.49
CA ARG A 38 6.21 -20.92 -12.14
C ARG A 38 5.93 -20.48 -13.58
N ARG A 39 6.49 -19.35 -14.04
CA ARG A 39 6.22 -18.71 -15.34
C ARG A 39 4.72 -18.49 -15.61
N ARG A 40 3.91 -18.31 -14.56
CA ARG A 40 2.45 -18.11 -14.64
C ARG A 40 2.11 -16.62 -14.79
N PHE A 41 2.40 -16.04 -15.96
CA PHE A 41 2.19 -14.61 -16.21
C PHE A 41 0.71 -14.18 -16.13
N GLY A 42 -0.22 -15.04 -16.56
CA GLY A 42 -1.65 -14.78 -16.43
C GLY A 42 -2.10 -14.68 -14.97
N ALA A 43 -1.56 -15.52 -14.08
CA ALA A 43 -1.86 -15.47 -12.65
C ALA A 43 -1.30 -14.19 -12.01
N HIS A 44 -0.08 -13.79 -12.37
CA HIS A 44 0.52 -12.52 -11.94
C HIS A 44 -0.32 -11.32 -12.37
N LYS A 45 -0.75 -11.26 -13.65
CA LYS A 45 -1.64 -10.20 -14.15
C LYS A 45 -2.93 -10.11 -13.33
N ARG A 46 -3.62 -11.24 -13.14
CA ARG A 46 -4.88 -11.28 -12.38
C ARG A 46 -4.67 -10.81 -10.93
N LEU A 47 -3.60 -11.28 -10.29
CA LEU A 47 -3.28 -10.91 -8.90
C LEU A 47 -2.98 -9.40 -8.78
N GLN A 48 -2.19 -8.83 -9.68
CA GLN A 48 -1.86 -7.40 -9.67
C GLN A 48 -3.10 -6.52 -9.93
N LEU A 49 -4.00 -6.93 -10.84
CA LEU A 49 -5.25 -6.21 -11.09
C LEU A 49 -6.21 -6.28 -9.91
N LEU A 50 -6.40 -7.48 -9.33
CA LEU A 50 -7.25 -7.66 -8.15
C LEU A 50 -6.71 -6.86 -6.96
N LEU A 51 -5.42 -6.97 -6.67
CA LEU A 51 -4.77 -6.24 -5.58
C LEU A 51 -4.87 -4.73 -5.81
N GLY A 52 -4.65 -4.26 -7.04
CA GLY A 52 -4.75 -2.85 -7.41
C GLY A 52 -6.16 -2.28 -7.19
N ILE A 53 -7.20 -2.99 -7.64
CA ILE A 53 -8.59 -2.56 -7.45
C ILE A 53 -8.96 -2.55 -5.97
N VAL A 54 -8.65 -3.62 -5.23
CA VAL A 54 -8.98 -3.73 -3.81
C VAL A 54 -8.29 -2.63 -3.00
N LEU A 55 -7.00 -2.39 -3.21
CA LEU A 55 -6.26 -1.34 -2.50
C LEU A 55 -6.72 0.07 -2.89
N LEU A 56 -7.06 0.30 -4.16
CA LEU A 56 -7.61 1.59 -4.59
C LEU A 56 -8.93 1.89 -3.87
N ILE A 57 -9.82 0.91 -3.77
CA ILE A 57 -11.07 1.04 -3.03
C ILE A 57 -10.77 1.30 -1.54
N ALA A 58 -9.90 0.50 -0.93
CA ALA A 58 -9.56 0.62 0.49
C ALA A 58 -8.98 2.01 0.83
N VAL A 59 -8.01 2.51 0.04
CA VAL A 59 -7.41 3.84 0.27
C VAL A 59 -8.42 4.96 0.01
N SER A 60 -9.32 4.81 -0.96
CA SER A 60 -10.37 5.80 -1.21
C SER A 60 -11.36 5.89 -0.05
N LEU A 61 -11.77 4.75 0.50
CA LEU A 61 -12.65 4.70 1.67
C LEU A 61 -11.93 5.23 2.93
N PHE A 62 -10.64 4.93 3.09
CA PHE A 62 -9.82 5.46 4.16
C PHE A 62 -9.69 6.97 4.11
N GLU A 63 -9.42 7.56 2.94
CA GLU A 63 -9.36 9.01 2.77
C GLU A 63 -10.69 9.68 3.13
N ILE A 64 -11.82 9.08 2.74
CA ILE A 64 -13.15 9.58 3.10
C ILE A 64 -13.37 9.51 4.62
N ASP A 65 -13.07 8.37 5.25
CA ASP A 65 -13.19 8.16 6.70
C ASP A 65 -12.34 9.16 7.49
N MET A 66 -11.07 9.35 7.08
CA MET A 66 -10.15 10.31 7.67
C MET A 66 -10.68 11.75 7.61
N ARG A 67 -11.24 12.15 6.46
CA ARG A 67 -11.84 13.49 6.30
C ARG A 67 -13.06 13.70 7.19
N LEU A 68 -13.89 12.66 7.34
CA LEU A 68 -15.07 12.71 8.21
C LEU A 68 -14.70 12.82 9.69
N GLN A 69 -13.52 12.32 10.07
CA GLN A 69 -13.00 12.39 11.45
C GLN A 69 -12.21 13.67 11.75
N GLY A 70 -12.11 14.61 10.80
CA GLY A 70 -11.40 15.88 11.01
C GLY A 70 -9.93 15.87 10.59
N GLY A 71 -9.41 14.75 10.09
CA GLY A 71 -8.02 14.59 9.67
C GLY A 71 -7.14 13.89 10.71
N PHE A 72 -5.85 13.70 10.37
CA PHE A 72 -4.93 12.93 11.21
C PHE A 72 -4.64 13.61 12.55
N ASP A 73 -4.45 14.92 12.55
CA ASP A 73 -4.08 15.68 13.76
C ASP A 73 -5.19 15.63 14.83
N GLU A 74 -6.45 15.47 14.43
CA GLU A 74 -7.59 15.39 15.36
C GLU A 74 -7.73 14.00 16.00
N ILE A 75 -7.25 12.95 15.31
CA ILE A 75 -7.42 11.56 15.77
C ILE A 75 -6.18 10.94 16.40
N SER A 76 -4.99 11.45 16.09
CA SER A 76 -3.72 10.92 16.59
C SER A 76 -3.53 11.24 18.07
N ASP A 77 -3.09 10.26 18.87
CA ASP A 77 -2.72 10.50 20.27
C ASP A 77 -1.33 11.17 20.40
N ASN A 78 -0.64 11.41 19.28
CA ASN A 78 0.70 11.98 19.21
C ASN A 78 0.78 13.15 18.22
N ASP A 79 0.94 14.37 18.74
CA ASP A 79 1.03 15.62 17.95
C ASP A 79 2.46 16.17 17.79
N THR A 80 3.48 15.33 18.01
CA THR A 80 4.88 15.78 17.90
C THR A 80 5.31 16.10 16.47
N ASP A 81 6.29 16.99 16.30
CA ASP A 81 6.90 17.28 14.99
C ASP A 81 7.47 16.03 14.32
N ALA A 82 8.04 15.11 15.12
CA ALA A 82 8.53 13.83 14.63
C ALA A 82 7.41 12.98 14.00
N MET A 83 6.21 12.99 14.61
CA MET A 83 5.04 12.30 14.08
C MET A 83 4.58 12.92 12.75
N LYS A 84 4.55 14.25 12.65
CA LYS A 84 4.21 14.98 11.42
C LYS A 84 5.20 14.69 10.29
N VAL A 85 6.50 14.63 10.60
CA VAL A 85 7.53 14.23 9.63
C VAL A 85 7.34 12.79 9.18
N LEU A 86 7.10 11.87 10.10
CA LEU A 86 6.86 10.46 9.79
C LEU A 86 5.62 10.29 8.88
N LEU A 87 4.52 10.97 9.20
CA LEU A 87 3.33 11.00 8.36
C LEU A 87 3.64 11.57 6.97
N GLY A 88 4.39 12.68 6.89
CA GLY A 88 4.79 13.26 5.60
C GLY A 88 5.61 12.30 4.74
N VAL A 89 6.56 11.57 5.36
CA VAL A 89 7.34 10.52 4.69
C VAL A 89 6.44 9.38 4.21
N HIS A 90 5.50 8.94 5.04
CA HIS A 90 4.53 7.91 4.66
C HIS A 90 3.70 8.35 3.45
N LEU A 91 3.15 9.57 3.48
CA LEU A 91 2.34 10.12 2.39
C LEU A 91 3.13 10.26 1.09
N PHE A 92 4.40 10.65 1.15
CA PHE A 92 5.27 10.67 -0.02
C PHE A 92 5.32 9.29 -0.70
N PHE A 93 5.62 8.23 0.07
CA PHE A 93 5.67 6.87 -0.45
C PHE A 93 4.30 6.35 -0.90
N ALA A 94 3.23 6.65 -0.15
CA ALA A 94 1.88 6.23 -0.51
C ALA A 94 1.43 6.82 -1.85
N ILE A 95 1.66 8.13 -2.06
CA ILE A 95 1.31 8.82 -3.32
C ILE A 95 2.18 8.32 -4.48
N SER A 96 3.50 8.18 -4.27
CA SER A 96 4.40 7.65 -5.31
C SER A 96 4.03 6.21 -5.67
N THR A 97 3.61 5.41 -4.70
CA THR A 97 3.19 4.02 -4.88
C THR A 97 1.97 3.95 -5.80
N VAL A 98 0.93 4.74 -5.52
CA VAL A 98 -0.27 4.78 -6.36
C VAL A 98 0.09 5.16 -7.80
N ALA A 99 0.96 6.17 -7.99
CA ALA A 99 1.38 6.61 -9.31
C ALA A 99 2.22 5.55 -10.05
N LEU A 100 3.31 5.08 -9.44
CA LEU A 100 4.25 4.12 -10.03
C LEU A 100 3.55 2.80 -10.37
N TRP A 101 2.71 2.32 -9.46
CA TRP A 101 2.05 1.04 -9.63
C TRP A 101 0.94 1.11 -10.70
N THR A 102 0.18 2.21 -10.74
CA THR A 102 -0.78 2.49 -11.82
C THR A 102 -0.08 2.54 -13.18
N ILE A 103 1.03 3.29 -13.29
CA ILE A 103 1.83 3.38 -14.53
C ILE A 103 2.31 1.97 -14.94
N THR A 104 2.82 1.18 -14.00
CA THR A 104 3.32 -0.17 -14.24
C THR A 104 2.22 -1.09 -14.78
N ILE A 105 1.03 -1.06 -14.17
CA ILE A 105 -0.13 -1.87 -14.59
C ILE A 105 -0.63 -1.42 -15.97
N VAL A 106 -0.83 -0.11 -16.19
CA VAL A 106 -1.34 0.42 -17.46
C VAL A 106 -0.38 0.13 -18.61
N LEU A 107 0.93 0.34 -18.42
CA LEU A 107 1.93 0.00 -19.43
C LEU A 107 1.95 -1.50 -19.73
N ALA A 108 1.86 -2.34 -18.70
CA ALA A 108 1.80 -3.79 -18.88
C ALA A 108 0.56 -4.21 -19.70
N MET A 109 -0.61 -3.64 -19.40
CA MET A 109 -1.85 -3.93 -20.14
C MET A 109 -1.77 -3.50 -21.61
N LYS A 110 -1.10 -2.38 -21.90
CA LYS A 110 -0.99 -1.84 -23.27
C LYS A 110 0.09 -2.53 -24.12
N ARG A 111 1.14 -3.06 -23.49
CA ARG A 111 2.38 -3.46 -24.20
C ARG A 111 2.68 -4.96 -24.16
N PHE A 112 2.07 -5.74 -23.28
CA PHE A 112 2.17 -7.19 -23.33
C PHE A 112 1.08 -7.80 -24.22
N SER A 113 1.41 -8.93 -24.85
CA SER A 113 0.46 -9.74 -25.62
C SER A 113 -0.67 -10.30 -24.75
N SER A 114 -1.73 -10.80 -25.41
CA SER A 114 -2.77 -11.61 -24.77
C SER A 114 -2.82 -12.97 -25.47
N PRO A 115 -2.36 -14.07 -24.83
CA PRO A 115 -1.95 -14.18 -23.43
C PRO A 115 -0.61 -13.47 -23.09
N PRO A 116 -0.37 -13.09 -21.81
CA PRO A 116 0.82 -12.35 -21.43
C PRO A 116 2.09 -13.21 -21.54
N GLU A 117 3.04 -12.74 -22.34
CA GLU A 117 4.34 -13.39 -22.54
C GLU A 117 5.49 -12.38 -22.47
N PRO A 118 6.72 -12.82 -22.13
CA PRO A 118 7.88 -11.94 -22.18
C PRO A 118 8.14 -11.43 -23.60
N GLY A 119 8.28 -10.12 -23.75
CA GLY A 119 8.71 -9.45 -24.99
C GLY A 119 9.58 -8.23 -24.73
N ASP A 120 9.67 -7.31 -25.68
CA ASP A 120 10.54 -6.12 -25.60
C ASP A 120 10.25 -5.23 -24.38
N HIS A 121 8.98 -5.16 -23.96
CA HIS A 121 8.57 -4.38 -22.80
C HIS A 121 9.04 -4.99 -21.46
N SER A 122 9.49 -6.25 -21.43
CA SER A 122 9.84 -6.96 -20.19
C SER A 122 10.92 -6.26 -19.37
N ARG A 123 11.91 -5.63 -20.03
CA ARG A 123 13.00 -4.93 -19.34
C ARG A 123 12.48 -3.73 -18.56
N LEU A 124 11.65 -2.91 -19.19
CA LEU A 124 11.05 -1.74 -18.56
C LEU A 124 10.06 -2.16 -17.46
N HIS A 125 9.17 -3.11 -17.74
CA HIS A 125 8.22 -3.63 -16.77
C HIS A 125 8.93 -4.20 -15.53
N ARG A 126 10.03 -4.94 -15.70
CA ARG A 126 10.80 -5.46 -14.56
C ARG A 126 11.42 -4.34 -13.71
N ARG A 127 11.94 -3.28 -14.33
CA ARG A 127 12.49 -2.12 -13.60
C ARG A 127 11.41 -1.40 -12.81
N LEU A 128 10.29 -1.08 -13.46
CA LEU A 128 9.15 -0.41 -12.82
C LEU A 128 8.50 -1.28 -11.75
N GLY A 129 8.41 -2.60 -11.97
CA GLY A 129 7.88 -3.55 -11.00
C GLY A 129 8.74 -3.66 -9.74
N TRP A 130 10.07 -3.69 -9.88
CA TRP A 130 10.97 -3.65 -8.72
C TRP A 130 10.90 -2.32 -7.99
N LEU A 131 10.89 -1.19 -8.71
CA LEU A 131 10.73 0.12 -8.11
C LEU A 131 9.41 0.20 -7.31
N SER A 132 8.30 -0.23 -7.92
CA SER A 132 6.99 -0.28 -7.24
C SER A 132 7.00 -1.22 -6.02
N THR A 133 7.70 -2.35 -6.09
CA THR A 133 7.78 -3.31 -4.97
C THR A 133 8.53 -2.69 -3.78
N LEU A 134 9.66 -2.03 -4.04
CA LEU A 134 10.41 -1.32 -2.99
C LEU A 134 9.58 -0.19 -2.40
N ASP A 135 8.90 0.58 -3.25
CA ASP A 135 8.06 1.71 -2.84
C ASP A 135 6.86 1.24 -1.98
N ILE A 136 6.13 0.20 -2.40
CA ILE A 136 5.02 -0.39 -1.62
C ILE A 136 5.53 -0.94 -0.28
N THR A 137 6.72 -1.53 -0.26
CA THR A 137 7.32 -2.02 0.99
C THR A 137 7.64 -0.85 1.93
N ALA A 138 8.18 0.26 1.40
CA ALA A 138 8.43 1.47 2.18
C ALA A 138 7.12 2.10 2.68
N THR A 139 6.08 2.19 1.84
CA THR A 139 4.72 2.61 2.23
C THR A 139 4.18 1.77 3.38
N SER A 140 4.35 0.44 3.30
CA SER A 140 3.87 -0.48 4.33
C SER A 140 4.61 -0.30 5.64
N VAL A 141 5.95 -0.25 5.61
CA VAL A 141 6.78 -0.04 6.81
C VAL A 141 6.45 1.31 7.47
N THR A 142 6.46 2.39 6.70
CA THR A 142 6.19 3.74 7.23
C THR A 142 4.76 3.88 7.74
N GLY A 143 3.77 3.28 7.08
CA GLY A 143 2.38 3.32 7.55
C GLY A 143 2.17 2.53 8.84
N LEU A 144 2.86 1.39 9.00
CA LEU A 144 2.85 0.66 10.27
C LEU A 144 3.53 1.44 11.39
N LEU A 145 4.59 2.20 11.10
CA LEU A 145 5.20 3.10 12.08
C LEU A 145 4.27 4.25 12.47
N VAL A 146 3.57 4.85 11.50
CA VAL A 146 2.53 5.88 11.74
C VAL A 146 1.46 5.32 12.69
N TYR A 147 0.96 4.10 12.41
CA TYR A 147 -0.02 3.46 13.30
C TYR A 147 0.53 3.24 14.70
N TYR A 148 1.74 2.67 14.79
CA TYR A 148 2.34 2.34 16.06
C TYR A 148 2.58 3.58 16.93
N PHE A 149 3.22 4.62 16.39
CA PHE A 149 3.54 5.82 17.14
C PHE A 149 2.36 6.78 17.34
N GLY A 150 1.33 6.68 16.50
CA GLY A 150 0.13 7.50 16.61
C GLY A 150 -0.93 6.95 17.57
N PHE A 151 -0.97 5.61 17.78
CA PHE A 151 -2.11 4.97 18.46
C PHE A 151 -1.75 3.82 19.42
N VAL A 152 -0.57 3.20 19.29
CA VAL A 152 -0.17 2.04 20.12
C VAL A 152 0.80 2.47 21.21
N TRP A 153 1.80 3.25 20.83
CA TRP A 153 2.82 3.75 21.73
C TRP A 153 2.26 4.94 22.52
N THR A 154 2.24 4.80 23.84
CA THR A 154 1.99 5.90 24.76
C THR A 154 3.34 6.39 25.31
N PRO A 155 3.65 7.69 25.23
CA PRO A 155 4.80 8.23 25.95
C PRO A 155 4.59 7.99 27.45
N SER A 156 5.54 7.35 28.11
CA SER A 156 5.56 7.33 29.57
C SER A 156 5.72 8.76 30.08
N SER A 157 4.71 9.22 30.83
CA SER A 157 4.67 10.48 31.57
C SER A 157 5.89 10.69 32.46
#